data_AF-A0A2P6VYA4-F1
#
_entry.id   AF-A0A2P6VYA4-F1
#
_cell.length_a   1.000
_cell.length_b   1.000
_cell.length_c   1.000
_cell.angle_alpha   90.00
_cell.angle_beta   90.00
_cell.angle_gamma   90.00
#
_symmetry.space_group_name_H-M   'P 1'
#
loop_
_entity.id
_entity.type
_entity.pdbx_description
1 polymer ?
#
loop_
_entity_poly.entity_id
_entity_poly.type
_entity_poly.pdbx_seq_one_letter_code
_entity_poly.pdbx_strand_id
1 'polypeptide(L)'
;MPPLAGPLCRAFKSHPHLGGLVEPSLLTRYPFLPEARSLVEEDGPTLGRLMEGHAYDRARSRGRERVIAALEREEGPEPTASSEAEALIEVLGYVVARLLVSCIDDSLLTNRFALMEAERVASNLREDADDRFVAVCDALGIPLEPAGRERGEDWRVPFDAYLGASRRLSALEWKLVNRTMDEGHVLLTRDEVSRLAQEALRLQLLDELPLELPSDVREALQTMVDPLEARLAEVRAGREEVDIDQVEPEAFPPCMNALISSIHAGENVSHEGRFAIVAFLNRAGMDKDTIINELFPHVPDFAMDVTEYQVDHITSGDDGDGYTPPGCSSMQTYGICPMMAKAEDDWDDWCAHEKMNHPLTYYRWGLYVEEQREDEGTPDADEGAPEGEGEAASDDEGGMLDSEPDVG
;
A
#
# COMPACT_ATOMS: atom_id res chain seq x y z
N MET A 1 31.48 15.13 26.21
CA MET A 1 30.98 14.58 24.93
C MET A 1 30.00 15.59 24.38
N PRO A 2 30.09 15.96 23.09
CA PRO A 2 29.16 16.93 22.52
C PRO A 2 27.73 16.37 22.52
N PRO A 3 26.70 17.24 22.42
CA PRO A 3 25.33 16.79 22.16
C PRO A 3 25.25 15.97 20.86
N LEU A 4 24.14 15.25 20.68
CA LEU A 4 23.83 14.22 19.67
C LEU A 4 23.99 14.58 18.17
N ALA A 5 24.65 15.68 17.84
CA ALA A 5 24.65 16.30 16.52
C ALA A 5 25.24 15.47 15.37
N GLY A 6 25.90 14.32 15.63
CA GLY A 6 26.50 13.50 14.57
C GLY A 6 25.55 12.44 14.01
N PRO A 7 25.31 11.32 14.73
CA PRO A 7 24.55 10.19 14.19
C PRO A 7 23.04 10.46 14.06
N LEU A 8 22.44 11.24 14.97
CA LEU A 8 21.00 11.51 14.94
C LEU A 8 20.62 12.63 13.97
N CYS A 9 21.51 13.58 13.70
CA CYS A 9 21.25 14.59 12.69
C CYS A 9 21.21 14.03 11.27
N ARG A 10 21.81 12.86 11.02
CA ARG A 10 21.62 12.13 9.76
C ARG A 10 20.16 11.73 9.53
N ALA A 11 19.33 11.69 10.59
CA ALA A 11 17.90 11.48 10.49
C ALA A 11 17.11 12.74 10.07
N PHE A 12 17.77 13.84 9.66
CA PHE A 12 17.07 15.06 9.27
C PHE A 12 17.78 15.75 8.08
N LYS A 13 17.06 16.07 7.01
CA LYS A 13 17.54 16.95 5.93
C LYS A 13 17.33 18.43 6.27
N SER A 14 18.19 19.30 5.74
CA SER A 14 18.14 20.76 5.91
C SER A 14 17.03 21.40 5.06
N HIS A 15 16.08 22.09 5.69
CA HIS A 15 15.04 22.92 5.05
C HIS A 15 15.01 24.33 5.69
N PRO A 16 14.45 25.35 5.03
CA PRO A 16 14.35 26.71 5.59
C PRO A 16 13.57 26.74 6.92
N HIS A 17 14.03 27.57 7.85
CA HIS A 17 13.44 27.71 9.19
C HIS A 17 12.11 28.49 9.17
N LEU A 18 11.10 27.94 9.82
CA LEU A 18 9.86 28.61 10.17
C LEU A 18 10.13 29.57 11.33
N GLY A 19 10.24 30.86 11.02
CA GLY A 19 10.48 31.90 12.00
C GLY A 19 9.26 32.17 12.88
N GLY A 20 9.39 31.91 14.19
CA GLY A 20 8.40 32.26 15.22
C GLY A 20 8.15 31.09 16.17
N LEU A 21 8.10 31.36 17.49
CA LEU A 21 7.91 30.42 18.59
C LEU A 21 7.28 29.10 18.16
N VAL A 22 8.12 28.07 18.08
CA VAL A 22 7.71 26.76 17.59
C VAL A 22 6.79 26.13 18.63
N GLU A 23 5.50 26.14 18.35
CA GLU A 23 4.49 25.53 19.23
C GLU A 23 4.83 24.04 19.44
N PRO A 24 4.88 23.54 20.69
CA PRO A 24 5.13 22.11 20.97
C PRO A 24 4.22 21.17 20.18
N SER A 25 2.98 21.59 19.93
CA SER A 25 2.00 20.85 19.12
C SER A 25 2.40 20.69 17.64
N LEU A 26 3.16 21.63 17.07
CA LEU A 26 3.64 21.56 15.70
C LEU A 26 4.68 20.46 15.54
N LEU A 27 5.66 20.41 16.45
CA LEU A 27 6.80 19.49 16.37
C LEU A 27 6.41 18.03 16.54
N THR A 28 5.35 17.76 17.28
CA THR A 28 4.87 16.38 17.51
C THR A 28 4.06 15.84 16.34
N ARG A 29 3.34 16.72 15.65
CA ARG A 29 2.60 16.39 14.43
C ARG A 29 3.53 16.30 13.22
N TYR A 30 4.55 17.15 13.16
CA TYR A 30 5.51 17.24 12.06
C TYR A 30 6.95 17.09 12.56
N PRO A 31 7.34 15.90 13.06
CA PRO A 31 8.64 15.71 13.67
C PRO A 31 9.79 15.71 12.66
N PHE A 32 9.53 15.77 11.35
CA PHE A 32 10.54 15.85 10.28
C PHE A 32 10.98 17.28 9.96
N LEU A 33 10.32 18.29 10.53
CA LEU A 33 10.64 19.70 10.26
C LEU A 33 12.01 20.10 10.84
N PRO A 34 12.69 21.12 10.26
CA PRO A 34 13.95 21.64 10.77
C PRO A 34 13.91 22.03 12.25
N GLU A 35 12.78 22.54 12.72
CA GLU A 35 12.59 22.96 14.10
C GLU A 35 12.63 21.77 15.07
N ALA A 36 12.12 20.60 14.65
CA ALA A 36 12.21 19.37 15.43
C ALA A 36 13.67 18.91 15.56
N ARG A 37 14.45 19.08 14.49
CA ARG A 37 15.89 18.83 14.51
C ARG A 37 16.60 19.78 15.48
N SER A 38 16.31 21.08 15.41
CA SER A 38 16.87 22.08 16.33
C SER A 38 16.56 21.76 17.79
N LEU A 39 15.33 21.32 18.09
CA LEU A 39 14.96 20.88 19.43
C LEU A 39 15.82 19.71 19.94
N VAL A 40 16.10 18.71 19.08
CA VAL A 40 16.97 17.57 19.44
C VAL A 40 18.44 18.00 19.57
N GLU A 41 18.90 18.96 18.77
CA GLU A 41 20.28 19.49 18.85
C GLU A 41 20.52 20.29 20.14
N GLU A 42 19.54 21.08 20.57
CA GLU A 42 19.63 21.96 21.74
C GLU A 42 19.36 21.21 23.05
N ASP A 43 18.27 20.44 23.10
CA ASP A 43 17.76 19.85 24.35
C ASP A 43 17.81 18.31 24.38
N GLY A 44 18.23 17.68 23.28
CA GLY A 44 18.29 16.22 23.18
C GLY A 44 19.37 15.57 24.08
N PRO A 45 19.18 14.29 24.46
CA PRO A 45 20.16 13.54 25.25
C PRO A 45 21.51 13.28 24.54
N THR A 46 22.33 12.37 25.05
CA THR A 46 23.34 11.65 24.24
C THR A 46 22.75 10.34 23.75
N LEU A 47 23.33 9.69 22.72
CA LEU A 47 22.76 8.45 22.17
C LEU A 47 22.70 7.36 23.24
N GLY A 48 23.78 7.15 23.99
CA GLY A 48 23.79 6.21 25.11
C GLY A 48 22.72 6.54 26.16
N ARG A 49 22.50 7.83 26.46
CA ARG A 49 21.43 8.23 27.41
C ARG A 49 20.03 8.02 26.82
N LEU A 50 19.85 8.19 25.51
CA LEU A 50 18.59 7.87 24.81
C LEU A 50 18.32 6.36 24.80
N MET A 51 19.36 5.51 24.77
CA MET A 51 19.20 4.06 24.76
C MET A 51 18.98 3.48 26.16
N GLU A 52 19.75 3.92 27.15
CA GLU A 52 19.77 3.28 28.47
C GLU A 52 19.07 4.11 29.56
N GLY A 53 18.86 5.41 29.33
CA GLY A 53 18.32 6.30 30.35
C GLY A 53 16.83 6.09 30.59
N HIS A 54 16.43 5.90 31.85
CA HIS A 54 15.02 5.76 32.25
C HIS A 54 14.15 6.97 31.89
N ALA A 55 14.72 8.17 31.88
CA ALA A 55 14.01 9.39 31.48
C ALA A 55 13.48 9.34 30.03
N TYR A 56 14.02 8.44 29.19
CA TYR A 56 13.67 8.30 27.79
C TYR A 56 13.00 6.96 27.46
N ASP A 57 12.56 6.20 28.48
CA ASP A 57 11.76 4.98 28.28
C ASP A 57 10.54 5.27 27.39
N ARG A 58 9.84 6.38 27.63
CA ARG A 58 8.68 6.79 26.83
C ARG A 58 9.04 7.05 25.36
N ALA A 59 10.18 7.69 25.09
CA ALA A 59 10.63 7.93 23.71
C ALA A 59 10.90 6.59 22.98
N ARG A 60 11.55 5.64 23.66
CA ARG A 60 11.79 4.30 23.11
C ARG A 60 10.49 3.53 22.86
N SER A 61 9.52 3.62 23.77
CA SER A 61 8.19 3.01 23.58
C SER A 61 7.46 3.63 22.39
N ARG A 62 7.41 4.96 22.30
CA ARG A 62 6.81 5.69 21.17
C ARG A 62 7.45 5.30 19.83
N GLY A 63 8.76 5.14 19.79
CA GLY A 63 9.47 4.68 18.59
C GLY A 63 9.08 3.26 18.19
N ARG A 64 8.96 2.34 19.14
CA ARG A 64 8.49 0.97 18.88
C ARG A 64 7.03 0.92 18.43
N GLU A 65 6.14 1.68 19.07
CA GLU A 65 4.73 1.79 18.71
C GLU A 65 4.56 2.24 17.24
N ARG A 66 5.34 3.22 16.79
CA ARG A 66 5.33 3.65 15.37
C ARG A 66 5.72 2.53 14.41
N VAL A 67 6.75 1.75 14.74
CA VAL A 67 7.20 0.63 13.89
C VAL A 67 6.16 -0.49 13.86
N ILE A 68 5.55 -0.80 15.01
CA ILE A 68 4.47 -1.80 15.11
C ILE A 68 3.25 -1.35 14.30
N ALA A 69 2.79 -0.10 14.48
CA ALA A 69 1.67 0.45 13.71
C ALA A 69 1.94 0.36 12.19
N ALA A 70 3.16 0.64 11.74
CA ALA A 70 3.55 0.46 10.35
C ALA A 70 3.45 -1.01 9.90
N LEU A 71 3.92 -1.97 10.70
CA LEU A 71 3.81 -3.40 10.40
C LEU A 71 2.35 -3.86 10.37
N GLU A 72 1.49 -3.32 11.22
CA GLU A 72 0.10 -3.73 11.35
C GLU A 72 -0.85 -2.95 10.42
N ARG A 73 -0.33 -1.92 9.74
CA ARG A 73 -1.10 -0.98 8.91
C ARG A 73 -2.17 -0.23 9.71
N GLU A 74 -1.81 0.11 10.94
CA GLU A 74 -2.61 0.92 11.83
C GLU A 74 -2.14 2.38 11.78
N GLU A 75 -2.98 3.27 12.31
CA GLU A 75 -2.58 4.65 12.52
C GLU A 75 -1.46 4.72 13.56
N GLY A 76 -0.44 5.54 13.29
CA GLY A 76 0.63 5.79 14.24
C GLY A 76 0.09 6.43 15.52
N PRO A 77 0.85 6.33 16.62
CA PRO A 77 0.35 6.73 17.92
C PRO A 77 0.15 8.25 17.97
N GLU A 78 -1.02 8.70 18.47
CA GLU A 78 -1.36 10.12 18.45
C GLU A 78 -0.38 10.96 19.29
N PRO A 79 0.03 12.14 18.80
CA PRO A 79 0.90 13.04 19.55
C PRO A 79 0.15 13.61 20.75
N THR A 80 0.71 13.43 21.94
CA THR A 80 0.19 13.98 23.19
C THR A 80 1.27 14.87 23.80
N ALA A 81 1.34 16.12 23.36
CA ALA A 81 2.26 17.09 23.92
C ALA A 81 1.56 18.41 24.22
N SER A 82 1.64 18.78 25.50
CA SER A 82 1.19 20.03 26.09
C SER A 82 2.35 20.88 26.62
N SER A 83 3.58 20.35 26.55
CA SER A 83 4.81 21.01 26.99
C SER A 83 5.98 20.71 26.04
N GLU A 84 7.02 21.54 26.10
CA GLU A 84 8.27 21.34 25.34
C GLU A 84 8.95 20.00 25.66
N ALA A 85 8.95 19.59 26.94
CA ALA A 85 9.52 18.31 27.35
C ALA A 85 8.75 17.11 26.74
N GLU A 86 7.42 17.19 26.68
CA GLU A 86 6.61 16.18 26.00
C GLU A 86 6.85 16.18 24.49
N ALA A 87 6.99 17.36 23.89
CA ALA A 87 7.32 17.47 22.47
C ALA A 87 8.68 16.85 22.13
N LEU A 88 9.69 17.08 22.96
CA LEU A 88 11.00 16.44 22.82
C LEU A 88 10.87 14.91 22.87
N ILE A 89 10.07 14.35 23.79
CA ILE A 89 9.84 12.90 23.86
C ILE A 89 9.17 12.36 22.59
N GLU A 90 8.18 13.06 22.03
CA GLU A 90 7.54 12.65 20.77
C GLU A 90 8.49 12.70 19.58
N VAL A 91 9.27 13.78 19.46
CA VAL A 91 10.29 13.93 18.40
C VAL A 91 11.36 12.85 18.55
N LEU A 92 11.82 12.57 19.77
CA LEU A 92 12.75 11.46 20.03
C LEU A 92 12.13 10.10 19.70
N GLY A 93 10.82 9.92 19.91
CA GLY A 93 10.11 8.72 19.48
C GLY A 93 10.16 8.51 17.97
N TYR A 94 9.94 9.57 17.19
CA TYR A 94 10.12 9.54 15.74
C TYR A 94 11.57 9.20 15.34
N VAL A 95 12.56 9.79 16.01
CA VAL A 95 13.98 9.48 15.78
C VAL A 95 14.28 8.01 16.09
N VAL A 96 13.82 7.49 17.22
CA VAL A 96 14.00 6.07 17.59
C VAL A 96 13.36 5.16 16.56
N ALA A 97 12.15 5.46 16.07
CA ALA A 97 11.51 4.66 15.02
C ALA A 97 12.37 4.55 13.76
N ARG A 98 12.93 5.68 13.30
CA ARG A 98 13.85 5.69 12.13
C ARG A 98 15.12 4.89 12.37
N LEU A 99 15.69 4.95 13.58
CA LEU A 99 16.84 4.12 13.95
C LEU A 99 16.50 2.63 13.90
N LEU A 100 15.34 2.23 14.44
CA LEU A 100 14.90 0.83 14.44
C LEU A 100 14.67 0.31 13.02
N VAL A 101 13.95 1.07 12.17
CA VAL A 101 13.73 0.73 10.76
C VAL A 101 15.06 0.59 10.01
N SER A 102 16.00 1.51 10.25
CA SER A 102 17.35 1.45 9.65
C SER A 102 18.22 0.32 10.19
N CYS A 103 17.97 -0.11 11.42
CA CYS A 103 18.69 -1.22 12.03
C CYS A 103 18.25 -2.56 11.43
N ILE A 104 16.94 -2.73 11.23
CA ILE A 104 16.31 -3.89 10.58
C ILE A 104 16.65 -3.95 9.08
N ASP A 105 16.68 -2.78 8.42
CA ASP A 105 17.03 -2.64 7.00
C ASP A 105 16.21 -3.55 6.07
N ASP A 106 14.89 -3.51 6.24
CA ASP A 106 13.95 -4.29 5.45
C ASP A 106 13.10 -3.41 4.55
N SER A 107 13.00 -3.78 3.26
CA SER A 107 12.29 -2.98 2.25
C SER A 107 10.79 -2.91 2.49
N LEU A 108 10.16 -3.99 2.97
CA LEU A 108 8.74 -4.04 3.27
C LEU A 108 8.43 -3.13 4.47
N LEU A 109 9.20 -3.25 5.55
CA LEU A 109 9.03 -2.42 6.72
C LEU A 109 9.27 -0.93 6.39
N THR A 110 10.35 -0.62 5.68
CA THR A 110 10.70 0.76 5.30
C THR A 110 9.59 1.43 4.49
N ASN A 111 9.02 0.71 3.51
CA ASN A 111 7.88 1.21 2.73
C ASN A 111 6.63 1.46 3.59
N ARG A 112 6.29 0.52 4.48
CA ARG A 112 5.12 0.66 5.37
C ARG A 112 5.30 1.82 6.35
N PHE A 113 6.48 1.96 6.94
CA PHE A 113 6.80 3.04 7.86
C PHE A 113 6.70 4.40 7.18
N ALA A 114 7.31 4.54 5.99
CA ALA A 114 7.24 5.78 5.21
C ALA A 114 5.80 6.14 4.83
N LEU A 115 4.98 5.16 4.45
CA LEU A 115 3.58 5.38 4.11
C LEU A 115 2.75 5.81 5.32
N MET A 116 2.87 5.09 6.46
CA MET A 116 2.12 5.40 7.68
C MET A 116 2.44 6.82 8.19
N GLU A 117 3.72 7.20 8.25
CA GLU A 117 4.09 8.56 8.67
C GLU A 117 3.58 9.63 7.70
N ALA A 118 3.61 9.34 6.39
CA ALA A 118 3.07 10.24 5.38
C ALA A 118 1.55 10.41 5.49
N GLU A 119 0.80 9.33 5.73
CA GLU A 119 -0.66 9.36 5.94
C GLU A 119 -1.03 10.17 7.17
N ARG A 120 -0.29 9.99 8.27
CA ARG A 120 -0.45 10.78 9.50
C ARG A 120 -0.28 12.27 9.24
N VAL A 121 0.72 12.65 8.45
CA VAL A 121 0.99 14.05 8.06
C VAL A 121 -0.12 14.60 7.17
N ALA A 122 -0.58 13.83 6.18
CA ALA A 122 -1.67 14.24 5.32
C ALA A 122 -2.99 14.44 6.09
N SER A 123 -3.30 13.55 7.03
CA SER A 123 -4.45 13.70 7.93
C SER A 123 -4.36 14.99 8.74
N ASN A 124 -3.19 15.25 9.33
CA ASN A 124 -2.96 16.47 10.10
C ASN A 124 -3.11 17.76 9.28
N LEU A 125 -2.64 17.75 8.03
CA LEU A 125 -2.68 18.89 7.11
C LEU A 125 -4.11 19.28 6.70
N ARG A 126 -5.02 18.32 6.54
CA ARG A 126 -6.43 18.60 6.19
C ARG A 126 -7.12 19.48 7.22
N GLU A 127 -6.77 19.32 8.49
CA GLU A 127 -7.39 20.02 9.62
C GLU A 127 -6.65 21.31 10.02
N ASP A 128 -5.49 21.56 9.45
CA ASP A 128 -4.62 22.66 9.87
C ASP A 128 -5.06 24.03 9.39
N ALA A 129 -4.82 25.05 10.22
CA ALA A 129 -4.96 26.44 9.82
C ALA A 129 -4.06 26.77 8.60
N ASP A 130 -4.53 27.67 7.72
CA ASP A 130 -3.88 28.03 6.46
C ASP A 130 -2.38 28.34 6.63
N ASP A 131 -2.00 29.15 7.63
CA ASP A 131 -0.59 29.53 7.86
C ASP A 131 0.31 28.31 8.12
N ARG A 132 -0.18 27.34 8.89
CA ARG A 132 0.55 26.11 9.23
C ARG A 132 0.59 25.16 8.03
N PHE A 133 -0.52 25.05 7.32
CA PHE A 133 -0.61 24.25 6.10
C PHE A 133 0.43 24.70 5.06
N VAL A 134 0.50 26.00 4.78
CA VAL A 134 1.51 26.59 3.88
C VAL A 134 2.93 26.31 4.34
N ALA A 135 3.21 26.55 5.64
CA ALA A 135 4.52 26.32 6.22
C ALA A 135 5.03 24.88 6.06
N VAL A 136 4.18 23.89 6.34
CA VAL A 136 4.56 22.47 6.25
C VAL A 136 4.70 22.02 4.80
N CYS A 137 3.81 22.47 3.90
CA CYS A 137 3.91 22.16 2.48
C CYS A 137 5.19 22.76 1.85
N ASP A 138 5.55 23.99 2.21
CA ASP A 138 6.81 24.61 1.76
C ASP A 138 8.03 23.82 2.23
N ALA A 139 8.04 23.36 3.48
CA ALA A 139 9.09 22.49 4.01
C ALA A 139 9.21 21.13 3.28
N LEU A 140 8.14 20.66 2.63
CA LEU A 140 8.13 19.48 1.78
C LEU A 140 8.43 19.79 0.29
N GLY A 141 8.79 21.03 -0.02
CA GLY A 141 9.09 21.48 -1.38
C GLY A 141 7.85 21.73 -2.25
N ILE A 142 6.71 21.99 -1.63
CA ILE A 142 5.44 22.30 -2.30
C ILE A 142 5.02 23.73 -1.93
N PRO A 143 5.61 24.76 -2.56
CA PRO A 143 5.24 26.15 -2.29
C PRO A 143 3.81 26.40 -2.74
N LEU A 144 3.03 27.06 -1.88
CA LEU A 144 1.60 27.34 -2.09
C LEU A 144 1.34 28.83 -2.22
N GLU A 145 0.54 29.22 -3.21
CA GLU A 145 -0.10 30.52 -3.26
C GLU A 145 -1.62 30.37 -3.11
N PRO A 146 -2.32 31.29 -2.42
CA PRO A 146 -3.78 31.23 -2.35
C PRO A 146 -4.41 31.32 -3.75
N ALA A 147 -5.28 30.36 -4.10
CA ALA A 147 -6.15 30.51 -5.25
C ALA A 147 -7.32 31.42 -4.87
N GLY A 148 -7.76 32.28 -5.80
CA GLY A 148 -9.02 33.01 -5.60
C GLY A 148 -10.15 32.00 -5.42
N ARG A 149 -10.81 32.01 -4.25
CA ARG A 149 -11.83 31.02 -3.82
C ARG A 149 -13.10 30.96 -4.70
N GLU A 150 -13.10 31.62 -5.86
CA GLU A 150 -14.24 31.69 -6.77
C GLU A 150 -14.46 30.39 -7.56
N ARG A 151 -13.46 29.50 -7.65
CA ARG A 151 -13.49 28.28 -8.48
C ARG A 151 -13.53 26.95 -7.72
N GLY A 152 -13.45 26.99 -6.39
CA GLY A 152 -13.49 25.79 -5.53
C GLY A 152 -12.11 25.23 -5.18
N GLU A 153 -11.05 25.64 -5.87
CA GLU A 153 -9.67 25.37 -5.48
C GLU A 153 -9.16 26.39 -4.45
N ASP A 154 -8.33 25.91 -3.51
CA ASP A 154 -7.81 26.71 -2.40
C ASP A 154 -6.41 27.24 -2.69
N TRP A 155 -5.63 26.52 -3.51
CA TRP A 155 -4.19 26.72 -3.66
C TRP A 155 -3.72 26.64 -5.12
N ARG A 156 -2.69 27.42 -5.44
CA ARG A 156 -1.90 27.37 -6.66
C ARG A 156 -0.53 26.79 -6.32
N VAL A 157 -0.10 25.78 -7.07
CA VAL A 157 1.21 25.13 -6.91
C VAL A 157 1.99 25.27 -8.21
N PRO A 158 3.26 25.74 -8.20
CA PRO A 158 4.07 25.80 -9.41
C PRO A 158 4.14 24.43 -10.13
N PHE A 159 4.00 24.42 -11.45
CA PHE A 159 3.85 23.17 -12.20
C PHE A 159 5.05 22.22 -12.06
N ASP A 160 6.25 22.76 -11.86
CA ASP A 160 7.49 22.00 -11.64
C ASP A 160 7.49 21.32 -10.26
N ALA A 161 7.08 22.04 -9.21
CA ALA A 161 6.87 21.46 -7.87
C ALA A 161 5.78 20.37 -7.90
N TYR A 162 4.68 20.63 -8.61
CA TYR A 162 3.61 19.65 -8.83
C TYR A 162 4.14 18.37 -9.48
N LEU A 163 4.88 18.47 -10.59
CA LEU A 163 5.44 17.32 -11.31
C LEU A 163 6.44 16.53 -10.45
N GLY A 164 7.20 17.21 -9.60
CA GLY A 164 8.10 16.59 -8.63
C GLY A 164 7.34 15.73 -7.62
N ALA A 165 6.33 16.30 -6.97
CA ALA A 165 5.54 15.65 -5.94
C ALA A 165 4.60 14.57 -6.48
N SER A 166 4.05 14.75 -7.69
CA SER A 166 3.07 13.82 -8.29
C SER A 166 3.70 12.66 -9.07
N ARG A 167 5.05 12.57 -9.16
CA ARG A 167 5.75 11.65 -10.07
C ARG A 167 5.40 10.17 -9.89
N ARG A 168 5.06 9.75 -8.68
CA ARG A 168 4.67 8.36 -8.35
C ARG A 168 3.16 8.16 -8.22
N LEU A 169 2.37 9.22 -8.38
CA LEU A 169 0.91 9.14 -8.38
C LEU A 169 0.45 8.77 -9.80
N SER A 170 0.12 7.50 -9.99
CA SER A 170 -0.20 6.95 -11.32
C SER A 170 -1.67 7.11 -11.74
N ALA A 171 -2.56 7.46 -10.82
CA ALA A 171 -3.97 7.68 -11.14
C ALA A 171 -4.14 8.86 -12.11
N LEU A 172 -5.12 8.73 -13.01
CA LEU A 172 -5.28 9.63 -14.16
C LEU A 172 -5.48 11.09 -13.74
N GLU A 173 -6.19 11.33 -12.65
CA GLU A 173 -6.40 12.67 -12.08
C GLU A 173 -5.09 13.40 -11.76
N TRP A 174 -4.00 12.68 -11.45
CA TRP A 174 -2.70 13.26 -11.13
C TRP A 174 -1.85 13.58 -12.36
N LYS A 175 -2.27 13.18 -13.56
CA LYS A 175 -1.57 13.56 -14.78
C LYS A 175 -1.78 15.04 -15.06
N LEU A 176 -0.69 15.76 -15.33
CA LEU A 176 -0.74 17.21 -15.59
C LEU A 176 -1.71 17.58 -16.72
N VAL A 177 -1.85 16.73 -17.74
CA VAL A 177 -2.80 16.93 -18.85
C VAL A 177 -4.27 16.97 -18.41
N ASN A 178 -4.58 16.41 -17.25
CA ASN A 178 -5.92 16.36 -16.65
C ASN A 178 -6.10 17.41 -15.53
N ARG A 179 -5.15 18.35 -15.39
CA ARG A 179 -5.18 19.38 -14.34
C ARG A 179 -5.49 20.76 -14.92
N THR A 180 -6.19 21.58 -14.13
CA THR A 180 -6.39 23.00 -14.42
C THR A 180 -5.12 23.77 -14.11
N MET A 181 -4.65 24.58 -15.07
CA MET A 181 -3.48 25.43 -14.91
C MET A 181 -3.82 26.90 -15.13
N ASP A 182 -3.20 27.77 -14.33
CA ASP A 182 -3.30 29.22 -14.46
C ASP A 182 -1.95 29.90 -14.19
N GLU A 183 -1.44 30.65 -15.17
CA GLU A 183 -0.15 31.36 -15.14
C GLU A 183 1.03 30.49 -14.63
N GLY A 184 1.14 29.25 -15.12
CA GLY A 184 2.22 28.34 -14.75
C GLY A 184 2.02 27.60 -13.43
N HIS A 185 0.85 27.75 -12.79
CA HIS A 185 0.51 27.03 -11.56
C HIS A 185 -0.62 26.05 -11.81
N VAL A 186 -0.59 24.93 -11.10
CA VAL A 186 -1.68 23.95 -11.02
C VAL A 186 -2.61 24.37 -9.90
N LEU A 187 -3.91 24.44 -10.18
CA LEU A 187 -4.94 24.74 -9.18
C LEU A 187 -5.34 23.45 -8.46
N LEU A 188 -5.30 23.47 -7.12
CA LEU A 188 -5.58 22.31 -6.29
C LEU A 188 -6.40 22.70 -5.05
N THR A 189 -7.23 21.76 -4.62
CA THR A 189 -7.90 21.79 -3.32
C THR A 189 -6.93 21.46 -2.19
N ARG A 190 -7.30 21.79 -0.95
CA ARG A 190 -6.54 21.37 0.24
C ARG A 190 -6.33 19.86 0.34
N ASP A 191 -7.31 19.05 -0.05
CA ASP A 191 -7.20 17.58 -0.01
C ASP A 191 -6.17 17.06 -1.00
N GLU A 192 -6.14 17.64 -2.21
CA GLU A 192 -5.17 17.27 -3.24
C GLU A 192 -3.76 17.70 -2.85
N VAL A 193 -3.59 18.89 -2.27
CA VAL A 193 -2.29 19.33 -1.75
C VAL A 193 -1.84 18.43 -0.58
N SER A 194 -2.75 18.05 0.31
CA SER A 194 -2.46 17.09 1.39
C SER A 194 -2.00 15.74 0.84
N ARG A 195 -2.59 15.27 -0.28
CA ARG A 195 -2.18 14.05 -0.96
C ARG A 195 -0.81 14.18 -1.67
N LEU A 196 -0.47 15.34 -2.22
CA LEU A 196 0.87 15.60 -2.73
C LEU A 196 1.91 15.62 -1.59
N ALA A 197 1.58 16.27 -0.47
CA ALA A 197 2.44 16.30 0.72
C ALA A 197 2.68 14.90 1.29
N GLN A 198 1.66 14.03 1.29
CA GLN A 198 1.80 12.61 1.62
C GLN A 198 2.89 11.96 0.76
N GLU A 199 2.77 12.06 -0.56
CA GLU A 199 3.71 11.39 -1.46
C GLU A 199 5.12 12.00 -1.39
N ALA A 200 5.23 13.32 -1.25
CA ALA A 200 6.50 14.02 -1.08
C ALA A 200 7.23 13.52 0.17
N LEU A 201 6.56 13.46 1.33
CA LEU A 201 7.16 12.96 2.55
C LEU A 201 7.50 11.47 2.45
N ARG A 202 6.62 10.65 1.86
CA ARG A 202 6.89 9.22 1.66
C ARG A 202 8.17 9.01 0.86
N LEU A 203 8.33 9.73 -0.25
CA LEU A 203 9.52 9.69 -1.09
C LEU A 203 10.76 10.20 -0.38
N GLN A 204 10.62 11.27 0.41
CA GLN A 204 11.71 11.80 1.21
C GLN A 204 12.21 10.76 2.23
N LEU A 205 11.30 10.08 2.94
CA LEU A 205 11.66 9.04 3.91
C LEU A 205 12.29 7.81 3.25
N LEU A 206 11.81 7.40 2.08
CA LEU A 206 12.41 6.32 1.30
C LEU A 206 13.81 6.65 0.77
N ASP A 207 14.09 7.92 0.49
CA ASP A 207 15.44 8.38 0.09
C ASP A 207 16.38 8.53 1.29
N GLU A 208 15.83 8.79 2.49
CA GLU A 208 16.60 8.95 3.71
C GLU A 208 16.87 7.64 4.47
N LEU A 209 16.09 6.58 4.22
CA LEU A 209 16.20 5.29 4.92
C LEU A 209 16.70 4.19 3.99
N PRO A 210 17.57 3.28 4.48
CA PRO A 210 18.08 3.19 5.84
C PRO A 210 19.16 4.23 6.16
N LEU A 211 19.26 4.63 7.44
CA LEU A 211 20.37 5.43 7.93
C LEU A 211 21.64 4.59 8.06
N GLU A 212 22.78 5.20 7.73
CA GLU A 212 24.09 4.63 8.05
C GLU A 212 24.35 4.72 9.57
N LEU A 213 24.20 3.58 10.25
CA LEU A 213 24.41 3.45 11.70
C LEU A 213 25.75 2.75 12.02
N PRO A 214 26.57 3.32 12.94
CA PRO A 214 27.73 2.65 13.50
C PRO A 214 27.35 1.33 14.21
N SER A 215 28.31 0.40 14.30
CA SER A 215 28.06 -0.95 14.84
C SER A 215 27.64 -0.95 16.32
N ASP A 216 28.23 -0.08 17.13
CA ASP A 216 27.88 0.10 18.54
C ASP A 216 26.42 0.58 18.71
N VAL A 217 25.92 1.37 17.77
CA VAL A 217 24.52 1.82 17.76
C VAL A 217 23.58 0.68 17.41
N ARG A 218 23.92 -0.14 16.40
CA ARG A 218 23.11 -1.33 16.05
C ARG A 218 23.04 -2.30 17.22
N GLU A 219 24.18 -2.57 17.87
CA GLU A 219 24.24 -3.45 19.04
C GLU A 219 23.37 -2.93 20.20
N ALA A 220 23.41 -1.62 20.49
CA ALA A 220 22.56 -1.01 21.52
C ALA A 220 21.06 -1.08 21.22
N LEU A 221 20.68 -1.15 19.93
CA LEU A 221 19.28 -1.24 19.50
C LEU A 221 18.78 -2.68 19.43
N GLN A 222 19.66 -3.69 19.45
CA GLN A 222 19.31 -5.07 19.13
C GLN A 222 18.16 -5.62 19.97
N THR A 223 18.16 -5.36 21.29
CA THR A 223 17.07 -5.80 22.18
C THR A 223 15.70 -5.24 21.81
N MET A 224 15.64 -4.07 21.15
CA MET A 224 14.39 -3.51 20.63
C MET A 224 14.07 -3.99 19.21
N VAL A 225 15.08 -4.40 18.46
CA VAL A 225 14.97 -4.89 17.07
C VAL A 225 14.47 -6.33 17.03
N ASP A 226 14.99 -7.23 17.88
CA ASP A 226 14.64 -8.67 17.82
C ASP A 226 13.13 -8.94 17.81
N PRO A 227 12.30 -8.30 18.67
CA PRO A 227 10.85 -8.52 18.64
C PRO A 227 10.17 -7.99 17.37
N LEU A 228 10.72 -6.93 16.77
CA LEU A 228 10.19 -6.32 15.55
C LEU A 228 10.51 -7.17 14.32
N GLU A 229 11.70 -7.79 14.27
CA GLU A 229 12.06 -8.76 13.24
C GLU A 229 11.17 -10.00 13.29
N ALA A 230 10.89 -10.52 14.49
CA ALA A 230 9.95 -11.62 14.67
C ALA A 230 8.54 -11.24 14.14
N ARG A 231 8.05 -10.05 14.48
CA ARG A 231 6.76 -9.56 14.00
C ARG A 231 6.73 -9.36 12.48
N LEU A 232 7.82 -8.87 11.89
CA LEU A 232 7.97 -8.74 10.45
C LEU A 232 7.93 -10.11 9.75
N ALA A 233 8.55 -11.14 10.34
CA ALA A 233 8.50 -12.50 9.82
C ALA A 233 7.07 -13.06 9.83
N GLU A 234 6.30 -12.85 10.90
CA GLU A 234 4.87 -13.23 10.97
C GLU A 234 4.05 -12.52 9.87
N VAL A 235 4.31 -11.22 9.67
CA VAL A 235 3.65 -10.43 8.62
C VAL A 235 3.98 -10.91 7.20
N ARG A 236 5.16 -11.53 7.01
CA ARG A 236 5.55 -12.16 5.74
C ARG A 236 4.89 -13.52 5.57
N ALA A 237 4.90 -14.36 6.59
CA ALA A 237 4.25 -15.66 6.56
C ALA A 237 2.76 -15.53 6.20
N GLY A 238 2.04 -14.61 6.84
CA GLY A 238 0.64 -14.32 6.50
C GLY A 238 0.40 -13.67 5.12
N ARG A 239 1.46 -13.30 4.38
CA ARG A 239 1.39 -12.88 2.97
C ARG A 239 1.73 -14.00 1.99
N GLU A 240 2.54 -14.97 2.42
CA GLU A 240 2.98 -16.14 1.65
C GLU A 240 1.97 -17.29 1.72
N GLU A 241 1.06 -17.32 2.71
CA GLU A 241 0.04 -18.36 2.89
C GLU A 241 -1.03 -18.49 1.77
N VAL A 242 -0.90 -17.77 0.65
CA VAL A 242 -1.56 -18.22 -0.58
C VAL A 242 -0.48 -18.85 -1.45
N ASP A 243 -0.08 -20.08 -1.09
CA ASP A 243 0.53 -20.99 -2.06
C ASP A 243 -0.55 -21.23 -3.10
N ILE A 244 -0.46 -20.48 -4.21
CA ILE A 244 -1.32 -20.66 -5.37
C ILE A 244 -0.76 -21.88 -6.10
N ASP A 245 -0.93 -23.05 -5.48
CA ASP A 245 -0.43 -24.34 -5.99
C ASP A 245 -1.09 -24.69 -7.33
N GLN A 246 -2.25 -24.09 -7.63
CA GLN A 246 -2.96 -24.17 -8.91
C GLN A 246 -3.48 -22.80 -9.33
N VAL A 247 -3.23 -22.45 -10.58
CA VAL A 247 -3.77 -21.24 -11.19
C VAL A 247 -5.22 -21.49 -11.55
N GLU A 248 -6.16 -20.73 -10.97
CA GLU A 248 -7.61 -20.82 -11.21
C GLU A 248 -8.06 -19.72 -12.19
N PRO A 249 -8.29 -20.01 -13.48
CA PRO A 249 -8.68 -19.02 -14.47
C PRO A 249 -10.00 -18.30 -14.13
N GLU A 250 -10.91 -18.95 -13.39
CA GLU A 250 -12.21 -18.43 -12.99
C GLU A 250 -12.09 -17.22 -12.04
N ALA A 251 -11.06 -17.20 -11.19
CA ALA A 251 -10.77 -16.10 -10.28
C ALA A 251 -10.05 -14.92 -10.97
N PHE A 252 -9.70 -15.03 -12.26
CA PHE A 252 -8.93 -13.97 -12.94
C PHE A 252 -9.69 -12.65 -13.01
N PRO A 253 -8.99 -11.52 -12.77
CA PRO A 253 -9.61 -10.21 -12.88
C PRO A 253 -10.02 -9.90 -14.34
N PRO A 254 -11.06 -9.06 -14.54
CA PRO A 254 -11.56 -8.70 -15.87
C PRO A 254 -10.46 -8.19 -16.82
N CYS A 255 -9.46 -7.49 -16.30
CA CYS A 255 -8.34 -6.98 -17.09
C CYS A 255 -7.41 -8.07 -17.63
N MET A 256 -7.17 -9.15 -16.88
CA MET A 256 -6.35 -10.28 -17.35
C MET A 256 -7.14 -11.14 -18.33
N ASN A 257 -8.44 -11.36 -18.07
CA ASN A 257 -9.34 -12.02 -19.02
C ASN A 257 -9.44 -11.29 -20.37
N ALA A 258 -9.48 -9.95 -20.34
CA ALA A 258 -9.44 -9.14 -21.56
C ALA A 258 -8.13 -9.31 -22.34
N LEU A 259 -6.98 -9.31 -21.65
CA LEU A 259 -5.67 -9.54 -22.28
C LEU A 259 -5.58 -10.94 -22.91
N ILE A 260 -5.98 -11.99 -22.18
CA ILE A 260 -6.00 -13.37 -22.69
C ILE A 260 -6.91 -13.47 -23.91
N SER A 261 -8.10 -12.88 -23.84
CA SER A 261 -9.06 -12.88 -24.96
C SER A 261 -8.49 -12.20 -26.21
N SER A 262 -7.86 -11.03 -26.07
CA SER A 262 -7.20 -10.33 -27.19
C SER A 262 -6.05 -11.16 -27.77
N ILE A 263 -5.24 -11.81 -26.94
CA ILE A 263 -4.15 -12.68 -27.40
C ILE A 263 -4.70 -13.88 -28.17
N HIS A 264 -5.71 -14.57 -27.65
CA HIS A 264 -6.34 -15.72 -28.32
C HIS A 264 -7.06 -15.32 -29.62
N ALA A 265 -7.58 -14.10 -29.70
CA ALA A 265 -8.15 -13.54 -30.92
C ALA A 265 -7.09 -13.18 -31.97
N GLY A 266 -5.79 -13.31 -31.66
CA GLY A 266 -4.69 -12.94 -32.54
C GLY A 266 -4.52 -11.42 -32.67
N GLU A 267 -5.05 -10.65 -31.73
CA GLU A 267 -4.88 -9.20 -31.70
C GLU A 267 -3.48 -8.84 -31.19
N ASN A 268 -2.94 -7.70 -31.67
CA ASN A 268 -1.64 -7.25 -31.19
C ASN A 268 -1.76 -6.54 -29.84
N VAL A 269 -1.46 -7.25 -28.77
CA VAL A 269 -1.37 -6.67 -27.42
C VAL A 269 -0.12 -5.79 -27.30
N SER A 270 -0.27 -4.63 -26.65
CA SER A 270 0.82 -3.68 -26.39
C SER A 270 1.95 -4.30 -25.56
N HIS A 271 3.12 -3.68 -25.59
CA HIS A 271 4.26 -4.14 -24.79
C HIS A 271 3.93 -4.15 -23.30
N GLU A 272 3.23 -3.12 -22.83
CA GLU A 272 2.75 -3.00 -21.45
C GLU A 272 1.74 -4.11 -21.10
N GLY A 273 0.86 -4.47 -22.03
CA GLY A 273 -0.09 -5.56 -21.86
C GLY A 273 0.59 -6.93 -21.76
N ARG A 274 1.58 -7.20 -22.63
CA ARG A 274 2.37 -8.44 -22.59
C ARG A 274 3.16 -8.56 -21.29
N PHE A 275 3.77 -7.48 -20.81
CA PHE A 275 4.43 -7.45 -19.51
C PHE A 275 3.45 -7.74 -18.37
N ALA A 276 2.28 -7.06 -18.38
CA ALA A 276 1.30 -7.17 -17.30
C ALA A 276 0.77 -8.60 -17.12
N ILE A 277 0.43 -9.29 -18.22
CA ILE A 277 -0.11 -10.65 -18.16
C ILE A 277 0.96 -11.67 -17.74
N VAL A 278 2.20 -11.56 -18.24
CA VAL A 278 3.29 -12.47 -17.84
C VAL A 278 3.63 -12.31 -16.37
N ALA A 279 3.79 -11.06 -15.90
CA ALA A 279 4.07 -10.78 -14.49
C ALA A 279 2.93 -11.26 -13.57
N PHE A 280 1.68 -11.12 -14.02
CA PHE A 280 0.52 -11.62 -13.27
C PHE A 280 0.51 -13.14 -13.17
N LEU A 281 0.64 -13.86 -14.29
CA LEU A 281 0.58 -15.31 -14.32
C LEU A 281 1.71 -15.95 -13.51
N ASN A 282 2.93 -15.39 -13.60
CA ASN A 282 4.05 -15.84 -12.78
C ASN A 282 3.76 -15.70 -11.29
N ARG A 283 3.18 -14.56 -10.87
CA ARG A 283 2.84 -14.32 -9.46
C ARG A 283 1.55 -15.02 -9.02
N ALA A 284 0.75 -15.49 -9.97
CA ALA A 284 -0.38 -16.36 -9.74
C ALA A 284 0.03 -17.85 -9.64
N GLY A 285 1.33 -18.19 -9.74
CA GLY A 285 1.83 -19.56 -9.58
C GLY A 285 2.05 -20.33 -10.89
N MET A 286 1.83 -19.70 -12.04
CA MET A 286 2.09 -20.35 -13.34
C MET A 286 3.59 -20.40 -13.63
N ASP A 287 4.11 -21.57 -14.00
CA ASP A 287 5.50 -21.69 -14.39
C ASP A 287 5.78 -21.08 -15.77
N LYS A 288 7.05 -20.73 -16.00
CA LYS A 288 7.52 -20.09 -17.23
C LYS A 288 7.17 -20.87 -18.49
N ASP A 289 7.33 -22.20 -18.48
CA ASP A 289 7.10 -23.01 -19.67
C ASP A 289 5.59 -23.04 -20.01
N THR A 290 4.73 -23.13 -19.00
CA THR A 290 3.28 -23.04 -19.16
C THR A 290 2.87 -21.65 -19.68
N ILE A 291 3.42 -20.55 -19.15
CA ILE A 291 3.13 -19.20 -19.64
C ILE A 291 3.50 -19.07 -21.13
N ILE A 292 4.68 -19.57 -21.53
CA ILE A 292 5.14 -19.50 -22.92
C ILE A 292 4.21 -20.31 -23.83
N ASN A 293 3.83 -21.52 -23.43
CA ASN A 293 3.06 -22.44 -24.25
C ASN A 293 1.58 -22.07 -24.37
N GLU A 294 0.96 -21.52 -23.32
CA GLU A 294 -0.47 -21.19 -23.34
C GLU A 294 -0.72 -19.81 -23.97
N LEU A 295 0.17 -18.83 -23.72
CA LEU A 295 -0.10 -17.45 -24.11
C LEU A 295 0.44 -17.10 -25.51
N PHE A 296 1.67 -17.50 -25.83
CA PHE A 296 2.41 -16.93 -26.95
C PHE A 296 2.24 -17.59 -28.32
N PRO A 297 1.75 -18.84 -28.49
CA PRO A 297 1.49 -19.40 -29.82
C PRO A 297 0.42 -18.63 -30.61
N HIS A 298 -0.39 -17.83 -29.93
CA HIS A 298 -1.48 -17.06 -30.53
C HIS A 298 -1.08 -15.62 -30.90
N VAL A 299 0.14 -15.19 -30.56
CA VAL A 299 0.61 -13.81 -30.77
C VAL A 299 1.11 -13.63 -32.23
N PRO A 300 0.73 -12.55 -32.93
CA PRO A 300 1.31 -12.22 -34.23
C PRO A 300 2.83 -12.02 -34.09
N ASP A 301 3.61 -12.66 -34.97
CA ASP A 301 5.08 -12.61 -34.99
C ASP A 301 5.80 -13.35 -33.83
N PHE A 302 5.24 -14.46 -33.33
CA PHE A 302 5.88 -15.31 -32.32
C PHE A 302 7.29 -15.78 -32.75
N ALA A 303 8.30 -15.35 -31.99
CA ALA A 303 9.68 -15.84 -32.05
C ALA A 303 10.06 -16.43 -30.69
N MET A 304 10.25 -17.75 -30.65
CA MET A 304 10.39 -18.50 -29.40
C MET A 304 11.60 -18.06 -28.56
N ASP A 305 12.73 -17.79 -29.21
CA ASP A 305 13.98 -17.35 -28.57
C ASP A 305 13.86 -15.96 -27.92
N VAL A 306 13.14 -15.03 -28.55
CA VAL A 306 12.90 -13.68 -28.02
C VAL A 306 11.88 -13.72 -26.89
N THR A 307 10.79 -14.47 -27.06
CA THR A 307 9.75 -14.62 -26.04
C THR A 307 10.29 -15.28 -24.79
N GLU A 308 11.09 -16.34 -24.94
CA GLU A 308 11.69 -17.04 -23.81
C GLU A 308 12.59 -16.11 -22.98
N TYR A 309 13.39 -15.27 -23.64
CA TYR A 309 14.22 -14.26 -22.95
C TYR A 309 13.39 -13.19 -22.23
N GLN A 310 12.30 -12.71 -22.85
CA GLN A 310 11.43 -11.72 -22.23
C GLN A 310 10.69 -12.28 -21.02
N VAL A 311 10.15 -13.48 -21.13
CA VAL A 311 9.48 -14.16 -20.02
C VAL A 311 10.50 -14.45 -18.92
N ASP A 312 11.68 -14.98 -19.26
CA ASP A 312 12.77 -15.23 -18.28
C ASP A 312 13.09 -13.97 -17.47
N HIS A 313 13.29 -12.84 -18.15
CA HIS A 313 13.60 -11.59 -17.50
C HIS A 313 12.46 -11.13 -16.56
N ILE A 314 11.20 -11.33 -16.96
CA ILE A 314 10.04 -10.96 -16.15
C ILE A 314 9.86 -11.91 -14.96
N THR A 315 10.11 -13.20 -15.12
CA THR A 315 9.92 -14.23 -14.09
C THR A 315 11.10 -14.34 -13.12
N SER A 316 12.27 -13.81 -13.48
CA SER A 316 13.52 -13.93 -12.71
C SER A 316 14.03 -12.58 -12.18
N GLY A 317 13.14 -11.66 -11.80
CA GLY A 317 13.46 -10.30 -11.33
C GLY A 317 14.54 -10.23 -10.24
N ASP A 318 15.01 -9.02 -9.90
CA ASP A 318 16.22 -8.79 -9.10
C ASP A 318 16.27 -9.54 -7.74
N ASP A 319 15.11 -9.86 -7.15
CA ASP A 319 14.96 -10.55 -5.86
C ASP A 319 14.68 -12.07 -5.98
N GLY A 320 14.67 -12.64 -7.19
CA GLY A 320 14.45 -14.07 -7.45
C GLY A 320 13.00 -14.52 -7.63
N ASP A 321 12.04 -13.67 -7.31
CA ASP A 321 10.58 -13.97 -7.27
C ASP A 321 9.78 -13.49 -8.50
N GLY A 322 10.46 -12.88 -9.48
CA GLY A 322 9.83 -12.26 -10.65
C GLY A 322 9.25 -10.86 -10.38
N TYR A 323 8.94 -10.13 -11.45
CA TYR A 323 8.33 -8.82 -11.36
C TYR A 323 6.85 -8.90 -10.94
N THR A 324 6.39 -7.90 -10.21
CA THR A 324 4.96 -7.74 -9.87
C THR A 324 4.22 -7.07 -11.03
N PRO A 325 3.00 -7.51 -11.39
CA PRO A 325 2.21 -6.87 -12.45
C PRO A 325 1.83 -5.43 -12.06
N PRO A 326 1.53 -4.56 -13.03
CA PRO A 326 1.09 -3.20 -12.76
C PRO A 326 -0.25 -3.16 -12.01
N GLY A 327 -0.39 -2.23 -11.05
CA GLY A 327 -1.65 -1.98 -10.32
C GLY A 327 -2.76 -1.35 -11.18
N CYS A 328 -3.98 -1.29 -10.65
CA CYS A 328 -5.17 -0.88 -11.41
C CYS A 328 -5.04 0.50 -12.06
N SER A 329 -4.48 1.49 -11.37
CA SER A 329 -4.26 2.85 -11.92
C SER A 329 -3.32 2.86 -13.13
N SER A 330 -2.26 2.05 -13.09
CA SER A 330 -1.34 1.85 -14.22
C SER A 330 -2.05 1.13 -15.36
N MET A 331 -2.83 0.10 -15.06
CA MET A 331 -3.63 -0.63 -16.06
C MET A 331 -4.64 0.28 -16.77
N GLN A 332 -5.29 1.19 -16.06
CA GLN A 332 -6.15 2.23 -16.64
C GLN A 332 -5.35 3.19 -17.54
N THR A 333 -4.18 3.63 -17.07
CA THR A 333 -3.28 4.51 -17.83
C THR A 333 -2.80 3.89 -19.13
N TYR A 334 -2.48 2.60 -19.13
CA TYR A 334 -2.03 1.88 -20.32
C TYR A 334 -3.18 1.49 -21.26
N GLY A 335 -4.43 1.78 -20.90
CA GLY A 335 -5.60 1.39 -21.68
C GLY A 335 -5.90 -0.10 -21.63
N ILE A 336 -5.38 -0.82 -20.63
CA ILE A 336 -5.56 -2.26 -20.46
C ILE A 336 -6.81 -2.56 -19.63
N CYS A 337 -7.18 -1.67 -18.69
CA CYS A 337 -8.35 -1.87 -17.84
C CYS A 337 -9.65 -1.76 -18.66
N PRO A 338 -10.44 -2.85 -18.81
CA PRO A 338 -11.65 -2.85 -19.64
C PRO A 338 -12.77 -1.98 -19.05
N MET A 339 -12.70 -1.66 -17.76
CA MET A 339 -13.66 -0.80 -17.09
C MET A 339 -13.66 0.63 -17.66
N MET A 340 -12.52 1.08 -18.22
CA MET A 340 -12.41 2.40 -18.85
C MET A 340 -13.30 2.58 -20.10
N ALA A 341 -13.75 1.48 -20.71
CA ALA A 341 -14.65 1.51 -21.87
C ALA A 341 -16.14 1.40 -21.49
N LYS A 342 -16.45 1.26 -20.19
CA LYS A 342 -17.80 1.08 -19.66
C LYS A 342 -18.27 2.31 -18.90
N ALA A 343 -19.58 2.48 -18.76
CA ALA A 343 -20.14 3.42 -17.79
C ALA A 343 -19.84 2.93 -16.37
N GLU A 344 -19.68 3.85 -15.41
CA GLU A 344 -19.34 3.51 -14.01
C GLU A 344 -20.33 2.50 -13.38
N ASP A 345 -21.63 2.64 -13.68
CA ASP A 345 -22.68 1.73 -13.20
C ASP A 345 -22.57 0.29 -13.78
N ASP A 346 -21.77 0.09 -14.84
CA ASP A 346 -21.54 -1.21 -15.49
C ASP A 346 -20.17 -1.82 -15.11
N TRP A 347 -19.48 -1.22 -14.13
CA TRP A 347 -18.22 -1.76 -13.64
C TRP A 347 -18.47 -3.09 -12.92
N ASP A 348 -17.47 -3.95 -12.98
CA ASP A 348 -17.44 -5.13 -12.12
C ASP A 348 -17.42 -4.67 -10.64
N ASP A 349 -18.29 -5.27 -9.82
CA ASP A 349 -18.53 -4.84 -8.43
C ASP A 349 -17.24 -4.81 -7.60
N TRP A 350 -16.34 -5.76 -7.84
CA TRP A 350 -15.07 -5.83 -7.12
C TRP A 350 -14.10 -4.79 -7.67
N CYS A 351 -14.04 -4.59 -8.99
CA CYS A 351 -13.23 -3.53 -9.60
C CYS A 351 -13.67 -2.11 -9.18
N ALA A 352 -14.95 -1.91 -8.87
CA ALA A 352 -15.49 -0.65 -8.38
C ALA A 352 -15.18 -0.37 -6.90
N HIS A 353 -14.78 -1.39 -6.13
CA HIS A 353 -14.54 -1.26 -4.71
C HIS A 353 -13.23 -0.50 -4.41
N GLU A 354 -13.28 0.48 -3.49
CA GLU A 354 -12.13 1.35 -3.13
C GLU A 354 -10.85 0.60 -2.71
N LYS A 355 -11.01 -0.53 -2.03
CA LYS A 355 -9.89 -1.40 -1.59
C LYS A 355 -9.29 -2.23 -2.74
N MET A 356 -9.92 -2.27 -3.90
CA MET A 356 -9.49 -3.06 -5.05
C MET A 356 -8.56 -2.25 -5.96
N ASN A 357 -7.27 -2.28 -5.66
CA ASN A 357 -6.26 -1.46 -6.34
C ASN A 357 -5.23 -2.25 -7.15
N HIS A 358 -5.34 -3.58 -7.21
CA HIS A 358 -4.34 -4.43 -7.87
C HIS A 358 -4.92 -5.75 -8.41
N PRO A 359 -4.51 -6.22 -9.62
CA PRO A 359 -4.95 -7.49 -10.19
C PRO A 359 -4.73 -8.71 -9.28
N LEU A 360 -3.58 -8.78 -8.58
CA LEU A 360 -3.32 -9.87 -7.62
C LEU A 360 -4.22 -9.82 -6.37
N THR A 361 -4.64 -8.62 -5.94
CA THR A 361 -5.59 -8.50 -4.82
C THR A 361 -6.95 -9.04 -5.23
N TYR A 362 -7.38 -8.70 -6.45
CA TYR A 362 -8.60 -9.24 -7.03
C TYR A 362 -8.56 -10.76 -7.09
N TYR A 363 -7.47 -11.30 -7.65
CA TYR A 363 -7.31 -12.73 -7.84
C TYR A 363 -7.36 -13.51 -6.51
N ARG A 364 -6.63 -13.04 -5.49
CA ARG A 364 -6.67 -13.65 -4.15
C ARG A 364 -8.04 -13.60 -3.51
N TRP A 365 -8.79 -12.51 -3.73
CA TRP A 365 -10.16 -12.41 -3.26
C TRP A 365 -11.09 -13.38 -3.99
N GLY A 366 -10.88 -13.56 -5.29
CA GLY A 366 -11.55 -14.59 -6.09
C GLY A 366 -11.34 -15.99 -5.53
N LEU A 367 -10.08 -16.37 -5.31
CA LEU A 367 -9.71 -17.67 -4.71
C LEU A 367 -10.40 -17.88 -3.35
N TYR A 368 -10.35 -16.87 -2.47
CA TYR A 368 -11.01 -16.94 -1.16
C TYR A 368 -12.52 -17.15 -1.26
N VAL A 369 -13.19 -16.48 -2.20
CA VAL A 369 -14.63 -16.63 -2.41
C VAL A 369 -14.97 -18.00 -3.00
N GLU A 370 -14.11 -18.55 -3.85
CA GLU A 370 -14.28 -19.91 -4.40
C GLU A 370 -14.09 -20.98 -3.32
N GLU A 371 -13.04 -20.88 -2.50
CA GLU A 371 -12.80 -21.77 -1.35
C GLU A 371 -14.01 -21.80 -0.40
N GLN A 372 -14.60 -20.62 -0.09
CA GLN A 372 -15.81 -20.57 0.73
C GLN A 372 -17.04 -21.20 0.09
N ARG A 373 -17.17 -21.12 -1.24
CA ARG A 373 -18.28 -21.77 -1.96
C ARG A 373 -18.13 -23.28 -1.98
N GLU A 374 -16.91 -23.79 -2.03
CA GLU A 374 -16.62 -25.22 -1.94
C GLU A 374 -16.92 -25.74 -0.52
N ASP A 375 -16.55 -24.98 0.51
CA ASP A 375 -16.87 -25.30 1.92
C ASP A 375 -18.37 -25.28 2.21
N GLU A 376 -19.12 -24.31 1.66
CA GLU A 376 -20.59 -24.25 1.78
C GLU A 376 -21.32 -25.26 0.88
N GLY A 377 -20.64 -25.82 -0.12
CA GLY A 377 -21.17 -26.71 -1.15
C GLY A 377 -21.21 -28.20 -0.77
N THR A 378 -20.81 -28.57 0.44
CA THR A 378 -20.84 -29.97 0.91
C THR A 378 -22.09 -30.22 1.79
N PRO A 379 -23.26 -30.61 1.24
CA PRO A 379 -24.32 -31.15 2.07
C PRO A 379 -23.86 -32.51 2.62
N ASP A 380 -23.85 -32.60 3.95
CA ASP A 380 -23.58 -33.80 4.74
C ASP A 380 -24.42 -34.98 4.20
N ALA A 381 -23.78 -35.88 3.45
CA ALA A 381 -24.38 -37.12 2.99
C ALA A 381 -24.08 -38.24 4.00
N ASP A 382 -24.47 -38.04 5.26
CA ASP A 382 -24.60 -39.15 6.22
C ASP A 382 -25.65 -38.84 7.30
N GLU A 383 -26.92 -38.91 6.93
CA GLU A 383 -27.96 -39.30 7.89
C GLU A 383 -28.81 -40.44 7.33
N GLY A 384 -28.46 -41.65 7.75
CA GLY A 384 -29.45 -42.57 8.30
C GLY A 384 -30.22 -43.43 7.31
N ALA A 385 -29.62 -44.55 6.92
CA ALA A 385 -30.39 -45.76 6.57
C ALA A 385 -31.30 -46.15 7.77
N PRO A 386 -32.61 -46.39 7.57
CA PRO A 386 -33.45 -46.91 8.64
C PRO A 386 -33.19 -48.40 8.82
N GLU A 387 -32.80 -48.78 10.04
CA GLU A 387 -32.71 -50.18 10.47
C GLU A 387 -34.09 -50.86 10.38
N GLY A 388 -34.11 -52.06 9.78
CA GLY A 388 -35.30 -52.89 9.68
C GLY A 388 -35.31 -53.99 10.73
N GLU A 389 -36.37 -54.02 11.54
CA GLU A 389 -37.01 -55.20 12.14
C GLU A 389 -38.51 -54.85 12.18
N GLY A 390 -39.51 -55.55 11.65
CA GLY A 390 -39.65 -56.90 11.15
C GLY A 390 -40.87 -57.53 11.83
N GLU A 391 -42.10 -57.32 11.35
CA GLU A 391 -43.25 -58.17 11.73
C GLU A 391 -44.45 -58.08 10.77
N ALA A 392 -44.64 -59.19 10.03
CA ALA A 392 -45.84 -59.90 9.57
C ALA A 392 -47.18 -59.20 9.19
N ALA A 393 -47.73 -59.76 8.08
CA ALA A 393 -49.15 -59.93 7.71
C ALA A 393 -49.90 -58.65 7.24
N SER A 394 -50.78 -58.64 6.25
CA SER A 394 -51.38 -59.64 5.35
C SER A 394 -52.27 -58.86 4.35
N ASP A 395 -52.47 -59.44 3.18
CA ASP A 395 -53.65 -59.33 2.30
C ASP A 395 -53.96 -58.00 1.56
N ASP A 396 -53.61 -58.02 0.27
CA ASP A 396 -54.51 -58.05 -0.89
C ASP A 396 -55.79 -57.17 -0.95
N GLU A 397 -55.89 -56.52 -2.11
CA GLU A 397 -57.08 -56.11 -2.87
C GLU A 397 -57.88 -54.85 -2.49
N GLY A 398 -58.07 -53.99 -3.50
CA GLY A 398 -59.25 -53.13 -3.62
C GLY A 398 -58.99 -51.74 -4.17
N GLY A 399 -58.91 -51.60 -5.49
CA GLY A 399 -58.94 -50.30 -6.14
C GLY A 399 -60.33 -49.64 -6.09
N MET A 400 -60.38 -48.32 -6.18
CA MET A 400 -61.44 -47.59 -6.88
C MET A 400 -61.04 -46.13 -7.10
N LEU A 401 -61.24 -45.71 -8.35
CA LEU A 401 -61.26 -44.34 -8.83
C LEU A 401 -62.41 -43.56 -8.15
N ASP A 402 -62.26 -42.24 -7.97
CA ASP A 402 -63.08 -41.28 -8.72
C ASP A 402 -62.93 -39.82 -8.26
N SER A 403 -62.97 -38.95 -9.27
CA SER A 403 -63.61 -37.62 -9.31
C SER A 403 -62.92 -36.38 -8.73
N GLU A 404 -62.30 -35.61 -9.64
CA GLU A 404 -62.81 -34.31 -10.17
C GLU A 404 -62.91 -33.03 -9.27
N PRO A 405 -62.99 -31.82 -9.88
CA PRO A 405 -62.08 -30.70 -9.58
C PRO A 405 -62.80 -29.36 -9.25
N ASP A 406 -62.05 -28.28 -9.02
CA ASP A 406 -62.46 -26.88 -9.34
C ASP A 406 -61.22 -25.96 -9.18
N VAL A 407 -60.62 -25.41 -10.23
CA VAL A 407 -60.91 -24.15 -10.96
C VAL A 407 -60.84 -22.88 -10.09
N GLY A 408 -59.91 -22.00 -10.47
CA GLY A 408 -59.74 -20.63 -9.98
C GLY A 408 -58.42 -20.04 -10.45
#